data_AF-A0A6B8QSH1-F1
#
_entry.id   AF-A0A6B8QSH1-F1
#
_cell.length_a   1.000
_cell.length_b   1.000
_cell.length_c   1.000
_cell.angle_alpha   90.00
_cell.angle_beta   90.00
_cell.angle_gamma   90.00
#
_symmetry.space_group_name_H-M   'P 1'
#
loop_
_entity.id
_entity.type
_entity.pdbx_description
1 polymer ?
#
loop_
_entity_poly.entity_id
_entity_poly.type
_entity_poly.pdbx_seq_one_letter_code
_entity_poly.pdbx_strand_id
1 'polypeptide(L)'
;MFDEKVKIEKCDLKNLDELVEIGKVTYLDTFQGSCSDDVMKKYLEETFERNKIREEIMNKDSEFFFIYVDNEVSGYLKLNINSAQSDLKSENGLEIERIYKV
;
A
#
# COMPACT_ATOMS: atom_id res chain seq x y z
N MET A 1 12.03 -24.51 -9.74
CA MET A 1 12.96 -23.40 -9.48
C MET A 1 12.31 -22.20 -10.15
N PHE A 2 11.97 -21.16 -9.40
CA PHE A 2 11.36 -19.96 -10.00
C PHE A 2 12.48 -19.21 -10.72
N ASP A 3 12.44 -19.17 -12.06
CA ASP A 3 13.39 -18.40 -12.89
C ASP A 3 13.08 -16.89 -12.88
N GLU A 4 11.99 -16.51 -12.20
CA GLU A 4 11.48 -15.15 -12.11
C GLU A 4 12.37 -14.28 -11.19
N LYS A 5 12.70 -13.07 -11.65
CA LYS A 5 13.51 -12.14 -10.86
C LYS A 5 12.61 -11.29 -9.98
N VAL A 6 12.67 -11.53 -8.67
CA VAL A 6 11.95 -10.74 -7.67
C VAL A 6 12.82 -9.59 -7.14
N LYS A 7 12.27 -8.38 -7.11
CA LYS A 7 12.87 -7.21 -6.43
C LYS A 7 11.87 -6.57 -5.49
N ILE A 8 12.35 -6.02 -4.39
CA ILE A 8 11.55 -5.20 -3.48
C ILE A 8 12.24 -3.84 -3.39
N GLU A 9 11.54 -2.78 -3.76
CA GLU A 9 12.10 -1.43 -3.80
C GLU A 9 11.24 -0.49 -2.95
N LYS A 10 11.89 0.36 -2.15
CA LYS A 10 11.20 1.35 -1.31
C LYS A 10 10.64 2.45 -2.20
N CYS A 11 9.38 2.80 -2.00
CA CYS A 11 8.71 3.85 -2.74
C CYS A 11 9.10 5.24 -2.21
N ASP A 12 9.20 6.21 -3.12
CA ASP A 12 9.32 7.63 -2.80
C ASP A 12 8.19 8.44 -3.46
N LEU A 13 8.27 9.77 -3.39
CA LEU A 13 7.24 10.65 -3.98
C LEU A 13 7.07 10.51 -5.50
N LYS A 14 8.05 9.95 -6.22
CA LYS A 14 7.93 9.66 -7.66
C LYS A 14 6.99 8.49 -7.92
N ASN A 15 6.80 7.61 -6.95
CA ASN A 15 5.88 6.47 -7.02
C ASN A 15 4.46 6.83 -6.56
N LEU A 16 4.19 8.08 -6.16
CA LEU A 16 2.91 8.47 -5.56
C LEU A 16 1.71 8.13 -6.44
N ASP A 17 1.75 8.50 -7.72
CA ASP A 17 0.61 8.30 -8.62
C ASP A 17 0.38 6.80 -8.88
N GLU A 18 1.47 6.03 -9.04
CA GLU A 18 1.44 4.57 -9.20
C GLU A 18 0.92 3.86 -7.95
N LEU A 19 1.33 4.27 -6.75
CA LEU A 19 0.84 3.73 -5.47
C LEU A 19 -0.67 3.96 -5.29
N VAL A 20 -1.16 5.15 -5.67
CA VAL A 20 -2.59 5.47 -5.60
C VAL A 20 -3.39 4.60 -6.58
N GLU A 21 -2.90 4.42 -7.80
CA GLU A 21 -3.55 3.59 -8.81
C GLU A 21 -3.58 2.12 -8.40
N ILE A 22 -2.42 1.54 -8.08
CA ILE A 22 -2.28 0.14 -7.67
C ILE A 22 -3.07 -0.14 -6.39
N GLY A 23 -3.03 0.78 -5.41
CA GLY A 23 -3.81 0.67 -4.19
C GLY A 23 -5.31 0.57 -4.47
N LYS A 24 -5.85 1.40 -5.37
CA LYS A 24 -7.26 1.36 -5.76
C LYS A 24 -7.62 0.07 -6.50
N VAL A 25 -6.82 -0.33 -7.47
CA VAL A 25 -7.06 -1.54 -8.28
C VAL A 25 -7.05 -2.79 -7.41
N THR A 26 -6.01 -2.98 -6.60
CA THR A 26 -5.86 -4.17 -5.75
C THR A 26 -6.92 -4.27 -4.67
N TYR A 27 -7.31 -3.13 -4.07
CA TYR A 27 -8.39 -3.12 -3.08
C TYR A 27 -9.74 -3.43 -3.74
N LEU A 28 -10.01 -2.84 -4.91
CA LEU A 28 -11.22 -3.12 -5.67
C LEU A 28 -11.29 -4.61 -6.03
N ASP A 29 -10.24 -5.18 -6.63
CA ASP A 29 -10.22 -6.59 -7.04
C ASP A 29 -10.42 -7.54 -5.84
N THR A 30 -9.83 -7.21 -4.69
CA THR A 30 -9.94 -8.03 -3.47
C THR A 30 -11.34 -8.00 -2.87
N PHE A 31 -12.02 -6.84 -2.89
CA PHE A 31 -13.26 -6.63 -2.12
C PHE A 31 -14.51 -6.39 -2.97
N GLN A 32 -14.39 -6.36 -4.30
CA GLN A 32 -15.54 -6.20 -5.19
C GLN A 32 -16.56 -7.32 -4.94
N GLY A 33 -17.84 -6.94 -4.81
CA GLY A 33 -18.92 -7.86 -4.47
C GLY A 33 -19.03 -8.22 -2.98
N SER A 34 -18.10 -7.77 -2.13
CA SER A 34 -18.18 -7.96 -0.66
C SER A 34 -18.88 -6.81 0.06
N CYS A 35 -19.06 -5.66 -0.61
CA CYS A 35 -19.79 -4.51 -0.11
C CYS A 35 -20.56 -3.82 -1.26
N SER A 36 -21.42 -2.84 -0.92
CA SER A 36 -22.10 -2.05 -1.94
C SER A 36 -21.12 -1.11 -2.66
N ASP A 37 -21.45 -0.76 -3.91
CA ASP A 37 -20.64 0.15 -4.73
C ASP A 37 -20.37 1.49 -4.04
N ASP A 38 -21.36 2.04 -3.32
CA ASP A 38 -21.20 3.29 -2.57
C ASP A 38 -20.20 3.17 -1.42
N VAL A 39 -20.21 2.04 -0.70
CA VAL A 39 -19.26 1.78 0.40
C VAL A 39 -17.86 1.60 -0.16
N MET A 40 -17.73 0.85 -1.26
CA MET A 40 -16.46 0.66 -1.95
C MET A 40 -15.88 1.98 -2.43
N LYS A 41 -16.68 2.76 -3.17
CA LYS A 41 -16.25 4.04 -3.74
C LYS A 41 -15.80 5.01 -2.65
N LYS A 42 -16.59 5.15 -1.58
CA LYS A 42 -16.24 6.01 -0.45
C LYS A 42 -14.91 5.59 0.19
N TYR A 43 -14.72 4.29 0.42
CA TYR A 43 -13.47 3.78 0.99
C TYR A 43 -12.27 4.07 0.09
N LEU A 44 -12.40 3.86 -1.23
CA LEU A 44 -11.33 4.10 -2.19
C LEU A 44 -10.96 5.58 -2.27
N GLU A 45 -11.96 6.48 -2.25
CA GLU A 45 -11.77 7.92 -2.25
C GLU A 45 -11.10 8.42 -0.97
N GLU A 46 -11.45 7.88 0.20
CA GLU A 46 -10.90 8.29 1.50
C GLU A 46 -9.54 7.65 1.82
N THR A 47 -9.30 6.42 1.38
CA THR A 47 -8.07 5.67 1.71
C THR A 47 -6.95 5.97 0.73
N PHE A 48 -7.27 6.08 -0.56
CA PHE A 48 -6.31 6.36 -1.63
C PHE A 48 -6.47 7.78 -2.19
N GLU A 49 -6.88 8.72 -1.32
CA GLU A 49 -6.77 10.14 -1.61
C GLU A 49 -5.29 10.50 -1.80
N ARG A 50 -5.00 11.29 -2.83
CA ARG A 50 -3.62 11.52 -3.27
C ARG A 50 -2.79 12.26 -2.23
N ASN A 51 -3.33 13.29 -1.58
CA ASN A 51 -2.59 14.04 -0.56
C ASN A 51 -2.37 13.18 0.68
N LYS A 52 -3.34 12.34 1.07
CA LYS A 52 -3.19 11.37 2.15
C LYS A 52 -2.04 10.39 1.88
N ILE A 53 -2.00 9.75 0.71
CA ILE A 53 -0.90 8.84 0.37
C ILE A 53 0.44 9.59 0.32
N ARG A 54 0.45 10.83 -0.18
CA ARG A 54 1.65 11.69 -0.13
C ARG A 54 2.14 11.92 1.30
N GLU A 55 1.24 12.25 2.22
CA GLU A 55 1.57 12.43 3.64
C GLU A 55 2.07 11.12 4.27
N GLU A 56 1.46 9.99 3.94
CA GLU A 56 1.91 8.66 4.40
C GLU A 56 3.33 8.33 3.87
N ILE A 57 3.65 8.63 2.61
CA ILE A 57 5.02 8.44 2.04
C ILE A 57 6.03 9.36 2.72
N MET A 58 5.64 10.59 3.08
CA MET A 58 6.52 11.56 3.73
C MET A 58 6.69 11.32 5.24
N ASN A 59 5.86 10.46 5.82
CA ASN A 59 5.95 10.12 7.23
C ASN A 59 7.18 9.25 7.47
N LYS A 60 8.12 9.74 8.29
CA LYS A 60 9.35 9.02 8.66
C LYS A 60 9.11 7.68 9.36
N ASP A 61 7.93 7.48 9.95
CA ASP A 61 7.54 6.27 10.67
C ASP A 61 6.67 5.33 9.82
N SER A 62 6.46 5.65 8.54
CA SER A 62 5.78 4.80 7.56
C SER A 62 6.70 4.50 6.37
N GLU A 63 6.61 3.31 5.82
CA GLU A 63 7.35 2.93 4.63
C GLU A 63 6.46 2.16 3.66
N PHE A 64 6.61 2.48 2.37
CA PHE A 64 5.98 1.75 1.27
C PHE A 64 7.03 1.03 0.45
N PHE A 65 6.69 -0.15 -0.04
CA PHE A 65 7.53 -0.91 -0.95
C PHE A 65 6.71 -1.45 -2.11
N PHE A 66 7.30 -1.44 -3.30
CA PHE A 66 6.82 -2.21 -4.43
C PHE A 66 7.56 -3.53 -4.52
N ILE A 67 6.82 -4.56 -4.90
CA ILE A 67 7.34 -5.89 -5.23
C ILE A 67 7.27 -6.01 -6.75
N TYR A 68 8.42 -6.24 -7.37
CA TYR A 68 8.52 -6.44 -8.82
C TYR A 68 8.81 -7.90 -9.11
N VAL A 69 8.10 -8.49 -10.08
CA VAL A 69 8.43 -9.77 -10.71
C VAL A 69 8.75 -9.49 -12.17
N ASP A 70 9.95 -9.86 -12.61
CA ASP A 70 10.44 -9.60 -13.97
C ASP A 70 10.36 -8.11 -14.41
N ASN A 71 10.51 -7.21 -13.42
CA ASN A 71 10.41 -5.74 -13.52
C ASN A 71 8.99 -5.17 -13.72
N GLU A 72 7.94 -5.97 -13.53
CA GLU A 72 6.56 -5.49 -13.44
C GLU A 72 6.12 -5.42 -11.98
N VAL A 73 5.36 -4.39 -11.60
CA VAL A 73 4.83 -4.30 -10.22
C VAL A 73 3.80 -5.41 -10.03
N SER A 74 4.07 -6.30 -9.08
CA SER A 74 3.22 -7.45 -8.74
C SER A 74 2.64 -7.36 -7.34
N GLY A 75 2.93 -6.29 -6.61
CA GLY A 75 2.43 -6.09 -5.26
C GLY A 75 2.99 -4.85 -4.60
N TYR A 76 2.39 -4.48 -3.47
CA TYR A 76 2.94 -3.46 -2.59
C TYR A 76 2.74 -3.81 -1.12
N LEU A 77 3.58 -3.21 -0.28
CA LEU A 77 3.60 -3.36 1.16
C LEU A 77 3.59 -1.97 1.80
N LYS A 78 2.81 -1.80 2.87
CA LYS A 78 2.89 -0.65 3.77
C LYS A 78 3.25 -1.14 5.17
N LEU A 79 4.32 -0.59 5.71
CA LEU A 79 4.81 -0.84 7.06
C LEU A 79 4.70 0.44 7.90
N ASN A 80 4.37 0.28 9.17
CA ASN A 80 4.41 1.37 10.14
C ASN A 80 5.19 0.96 11.39
N ILE A 81 5.85 1.95 11.98
CA ILE A 81 6.47 1.87 13.31
C ILE A 81 5.98 3.04 14.17
N ASN A 82 6.31 3.02 15.46
CA ASN A 82 6.04 4.11 16.40
C ASN A 82 4.59 4.63 16.31
N SER A 83 4.42 5.96 16.20
CA SER A 83 3.13 6.65 16.15
C SER A 83 2.36 6.45 14.85
N ALA A 84 2.99 5.93 13.80
CA ALA A 84 2.29 5.63 12.55
C ALA A 84 1.49 4.32 12.63
N GLN A 85 1.76 3.47 13.63
CA GLN A 85 0.98 2.26 13.84
C GLN A 85 -0.50 2.59 14.09
N SER A 86 -1.39 1.88 13.42
CA SER A 86 -2.83 2.13 13.51
C SER A 86 -3.44 1.65 14.84
N ASP A 87 -2.86 0.60 15.43
CA ASP A 87 -3.38 -0.09 16.62
C ASP A 87 -2.42 0.00 17.83
N LEU A 88 -1.41 -0.87 17.90
CA LEU A 88 -0.62 -1.11 19.13
C LEU A 88 0.29 0.05 19.57
N LYS A 89 0.78 0.86 18.63
CA LYS A 89 1.70 2.00 18.88
C LYS A 89 2.88 1.65 19.80
N SER A 90 3.37 0.42 19.68
CA SER A 90 4.45 -0.10 20.51
C SER A 90 5.79 0.43 20.01
N GLU A 91 6.65 0.94 20.90
CA GLU A 91 7.97 1.47 20.54
C GLU A 91 8.90 0.43 19.89
N ASN A 92 8.67 -0.87 20.12
CA ASN A 92 9.42 -1.96 19.50
C ASN A 92 8.54 -2.81 18.56
N GLY A 93 7.43 -2.25 18.09
CA GLY A 93 6.50 -2.90 17.17
C GLY A 93 6.72 -2.50 15.72
N LEU A 94 6.50 -3.46 14.82
CA LEU A 94 6.33 -3.24 13.39
C LEU A 94 4.93 -3.71 13.01
N GLU A 95 4.15 -2.82 12.40
CA GLU A 95 2.85 -3.15 11.83
C GLU A 95 3.00 -3.37 10.32
N ILE A 96 2.44 -4.48 9.83
CA ILE A 96 2.15 -4.67 8.42
C ILE A 96 0.71 -4.14 8.21
N GLU A 97 0.57 -2.88 7.79
CA GLU A 97 -0.76 -2.28 7.63
C GLU A 97 -1.43 -2.80 6.35
N ARG A 98 -0.65 -2.94 5.27
CA ARG A 98 -1.16 -3.37 3.96
C ARG A 98 -0.17 -4.31 3.29
N ILE A 99 -0.66 -5.42 2.77
CA ILE A 99 0.10 -6.32 1.89
C ILE A 99 -0.84 -6.81 0.79
N TYR A 100 -0.63 -6.34 -0.43
CA TYR A 100 -1.49 -6.66 -1.56
C TYR A 100 -0.67 -7.17 -2.73
N LYS A 101 -1.25 -8.15 -3.43
CA LYS A 101 -0.79 -8.60 -4.73
C LYS A 101 -1.56 -7.83 -5.81
N VAL A 102 -0.87 -7.48 -6.89
CA VAL A 102 -1.45 -6.96 -8.14
C VAL A 102 -1.90 -8.09 -9.05
#